data_AF-A0A4R0YHD4-F1
#
_entry.id   AF-A0A4R0YHD4-F1
#
_cell.length_a   1.000
_cell.length_b   1.000
_cell.length_c   1.000
_cell.angle_alpha   90.00
_cell.angle_beta   90.00
_cell.angle_gamma   90.00
#
_symmetry.space_group_name_H-M   'P 1'
#
loop_
_entity.id
_entity.type
_entity.pdbx_description
1 polymer ?
#
loop_
_entity_poly.entity_id
_entity_poly.type
_entity_poly.pdbx_seq_one_letter_code
_entity_poly.pdbx_strand_id
1 'polypeptide(L)'
;MITLDILCARFSSLQEGDLERWICAGHVRAERRGAELIFEEIDAERVRLILELRDVMQVNEEALPVVLSLLDQLYALRRRLRDLGALPG
;
A
#
# COMPACT_ATOMS: atom_id res chain seq x y z
N MET A 1 13.11 2.15 -5.83
CA MET A 1 13.00 3.48 -5.21
C MET A 1 12.38 4.40 -6.25
N ILE A 2 11.21 4.95 -5.96
CA ILE A 2 10.38 5.77 -6.85
C ILE A 2 10.04 7.06 -6.11
N THR A 3 10.06 8.22 -6.77
CA THR A 3 9.66 9.49 -6.16
C THR A 3 8.15 9.68 -6.18
N LEU A 4 7.64 10.60 -5.36
CA LEU A 4 6.23 10.99 -5.34
C LEU A 4 5.67 11.30 -6.73
N ASP A 5 6.39 12.12 -7.51
CA ASP A 5 5.96 12.53 -8.86
C ASP A 5 5.77 11.33 -9.80
N ILE A 6 6.71 10.38 -9.78
CA ILE A 6 6.64 9.17 -10.60
C ILE A 6 5.48 8.29 -10.12
N LEU A 7 5.23 8.22 -8.82
CA LEU A 7 4.11 7.46 -8.26
C LEU A 7 2.76 8.03 -8.71
N CYS A 8 2.59 9.35 -8.65
CA CYS A 8 1.39 10.05 -9.15
C CYS A 8 1.25 9.91 -10.68
N ALA A 9 2.35 9.93 -11.43
CA ALA A 9 2.31 9.69 -12.87
C ALA A 9 1.93 8.23 -13.22
N ARG A 10 2.30 7.26 -12.38
CA ARG A 10 1.98 5.83 -12.55
C ARG A 10 0.51 5.53 -12.25
N PHE A 11 -0.09 6.27 -11.32
CA PHE A 11 -1.47 6.06 -10.88
C PHE A 11 -2.29 7.34 -11.06
N SER A 12 -3.01 7.45 -12.17
CA SER A 12 -3.75 8.67 -12.52
C SER A 12 -4.86 9.06 -11.53
N SER A 13 -5.40 8.12 -10.75
CA SER A 13 -6.39 8.37 -9.69
C SER A 13 -5.77 8.71 -8.33
N LEU A 14 -4.43 8.72 -8.23
CA LEU A 14 -3.70 9.06 -7.02
C LEU A 14 -3.50 10.57 -6.92
N GLN A 15 -3.90 11.14 -5.79
CA GLN A 15 -3.60 12.53 -5.45
C GLN A 15 -2.57 12.58 -4.33
N GLU A 16 -1.72 13.62 -4.32
CA GLU A 16 -0.70 13.81 -3.28
C GLU A 16 -1.31 13.82 -1.87
N GLY A 17 -2.45 14.51 -1.70
CA GLY A 17 -3.15 14.55 -0.42
C GLY A 17 -3.71 13.20 0.04
N ASP A 18 -3.99 12.26 -0.86
CA ASP A 18 -4.37 10.89 -0.48
C ASP A 18 -3.16 10.16 0.10
N LEU A 19 -2.01 10.32 -0.57
CA LEU A 19 -0.76 9.70 -0.14
C LEU A 19 -0.30 10.23 1.21
N GLU A 20 -0.40 11.53 1.46
CA GLU A 20 -0.12 12.13 2.76
C GLU A 20 -1.00 11.52 3.86
N ARG A 21 -2.31 11.39 3.62
CA ARG A 21 -3.23 10.74 4.57
C ARG A 21 -2.83 9.30 4.85
N TRP A 22 -2.47 8.54 3.81
CA TRP A 22 -2.07 7.14 3.97
C TRP A 22 -0.72 6.98 4.66
N ILE A 23 0.21 7.92 4.46
CA ILE A 23 1.49 7.97 5.20
C ILE A 23 1.23 8.31 6.66
N CYS A 24 0.41 9.33 6.95
CA CYS A 24 0.03 9.70 8.33
C CYS A 24 -0.70 8.57 9.06
N ALA A 25 -1.56 7.82 8.38
CA ALA A 25 -2.23 6.64 8.91
C ALA A 25 -1.31 5.41 9.02
N GLY A 26 -0.08 5.48 8.49
CA GLY A 26 0.90 4.38 8.51
C GLY A 26 0.61 3.25 7.53
N HIS A 27 -0.31 3.44 6.58
CA HIS A 27 -0.61 2.48 5.54
C HIS A 27 0.50 2.42 4.50
N VAL A 28 1.01 3.56 4.06
CA VAL A 28 2.10 3.63 3.10
C VAL A 28 3.36 4.13 3.80
N ARG A 29 4.50 3.50 3.57
CA ARG A 29 5.78 4.00 4.07
C ARG A 29 6.48 4.79 2.97
N ALA A 30 7.13 5.86 3.39
CA ALA A 30 7.94 6.69 2.53
C ALA A 30 9.22 7.04 3.30
N GLU A 31 10.37 6.90 2.65
CA GLU A 31 11.62 7.40 3.17
C GLU A 31 11.75 8.88 2.79
N ARG A 32 12.04 9.74 3.78
CA ARG A 32 12.29 11.16 3.53
C ARG A 32 13.78 11.36 3.26
N ARG A 33 14.13 11.74 2.03
CA ARG A 33 15.51 12.04 1.62
C ARG A 33 15.64 13.54 1.35
N GLY A 34 15.95 14.29 2.40
CA GLY A 34 15.94 15.76 2.34
C GLY A 34 14.51 16.28 2.18
N ALA A 35 14.25 16.95 1.06
CA ALA A 35 12.92 17.48 0.73
C ALA A 35 12.00 16.46 0.01
N GLU A 36 12.56 15.37 -0.52
CA GLU A 36 11.82 14.40 -1.33
C GLU A 36 11.32 13.20 -0.51
N LEU A 37 10.16 12.67 -0.92
CA LEU A 37 9.64 11.39 -0.48
C LEU A 37 10.02 10.31 -1.49
N ILE A 38 10.66 9.25 -1.01
CA ILE A 38 11.07 8.10 -1.81
C ILE A 38 10.32 6.86 -1.31
N PHE A 39 9.75 6.13 -2.26
CA PHE A 39 8.95 4.93 -2.04
C PHE A 39 9.72 3.71 -2.54
N GLU A 40 9.66 2.60 -1.83
CA GLU A 40 10.12 1.32 -2.37
C GLU A 40 9.07 0.71 -3.31
N GLU A 41 9.46 -0.32 -4.06
CA GLU A 41 8.50 -0.99 -4.96
C GLU A 41 7.34 -1.63 -4.18
N ILE A 42 7.61 -2.10 -2.96
CA ILE A 42 6.59 -2.64 -2.07
C ILE A 42 5.58 -1.58 -1.62
N ASP A 43 6.00 -0.32 -1.49
CA ASP A 43 5.11 0.79 -1.15
C ASP A 43 4.25 1.17 -2.34
N ALA A 44 4.82 1.18 -3.55
CA ALA A 44 4.07 1.39 -4.79
C ALA A 44 3.00 0.30 -5.01
N GLU A 45 3.33 -0.95 -4.70
CA GLU A 45 2.38 -2.05 -4.78
C GLU A 45 1.26 -1.92 -3.72
N ARG A 46 1.59 -1.42 -2.53
CA ARG A 46 0.59 -1.13 -1.51
C ARG A 46 -0.35 0.01 -1.93
N VAL A 47 0.18 1.05 -2.58
CA VAL A 47 -0.63 2.13 -3.16
C VAL A 47 -1.58 1.60 -4.23
N ARG A 48 -1.10 0.74 -5.13
CA ARG A 48 -1.95 0.06 -6.13
C ARG A 48 -3.10 -0.69 -5.47
N LEU A 49 -2.82 -1.45 -4.41
CA LEU A 49 -3.84 -2.20 -3.67
C LEU A 49 -4.89 -1.27 -3.03
N ILE A 50 -4.45 -0.18 -2.40
CA ILE A 50 -5.37 0.79 -1.79
C ILE A 50 -6.28 1.41 -2.86
N LEU A 51 -5.73 1.76 -4.01
CA LEU A 51 -6.50 2.28 -5.14
C LEU A 51 -7.50 1.25 -5.68
N GLU A 52 -7.14 -0.03 -5.79
CA GLU A 52 -8.08 -1.08 -6.19
C GLU A 52 -9.23 -1.25 -5.19
N LEU A 53 -8.93 -1.21 -3.88
CA LEU A 53 -9.95 -1.29 -2.84
C LEU A 53 -10.92 -0.10 -2.92
N ARG A 54 -10.40 1.12 -3.11
CA ARG A 54 -11.19 2.35 -3.19
C ARG A 54 -11.98 2.44 -4.51
N ASP A 55 -11.30 2.31 -5.64
CA ASP A 55 -11.85 2.66 -6.95
C ASP A 55 -12.63 1.49 -7.58
N VAL A 56 -12.17 0.25 -7.39
CA VAL A 56 -12.80 -0.94 -7.98
C VAL A 56 -13.78 -1.59 -7.00
N MET A 57 -13.36 -1.80 -5.75
CA MET A 57 -14.19 -2.48 -4.75
C MET A 57 -15.08 -1.52 -3.94
N GLN A 58 -14.98 -0.21 -4.20
CA GLN A 58 -15.81 0.83 -3.55
C GLN A 58 -15.75 0.76 -2.02
N VAL A 59 -14.60 0.35 -1.48
CA VAL A 59 -14.35 0.34 -0.03
C VAL A 59 -14.24 1.80 0.42
N ASN A 60 -15.06 2.15 1.41
CA ASN A 60 -15.02 3.47 2.02
C ASN A 60 -13.67 3.72 2.70
N GLU A 61 -13.24 4.98 2.69
CA GLU A 61 -11.95 5.38 3.25
C GLU A 61 -11.83 5.04 4.75
N GLU A 62 -12.95 5.05 5.47
CA GLU A 62 -13.04 4.67 6.88
C GLU A 62 -12.81 3.16 7.15
N ALA A 63 -13.15 2.27 6.21
CA ALA A 63 -12.91 0.83 6.36
C ALA A 63 -11.57 0.37 5.78
N LEU A 64 -10.92 1.19 4.94
CA LEU A 64 -9.59 0.88 4.39
C LEU A 64 -8.60 0.39 5.46
N PRO A 65 -8.46 1.03 6.65
CA PRO A 65 -7.51 0.56 7.67
C PRO A 65 -7.79 -0.88 8.13
N VAL A 66 -9.07 -1.22 8.29
CA VAL A 66 -9.50 -2.55 8.73
C VAL A 66 -9.23 -3.59 7.64
N VAL A 67 -9.63 -3.28 6.40
CA VAL A 67 -9.41 -4.20 5.26
C VAL A 67 -7.92 -4.44 5.02
N LEU A 68 -7.09 -3.38 5.07
CA LEU A 68 -5.65 -3.50 4.93
C LEU A 68 -5.03 -4.35 6.04
N SER A 69 -5.46 -4.17 7.30
CA SER A 69 -5.01 -5.00 8.40
C SER A 69 -5.34 -6.48 8.19
N LEU A 70 -6.55 -6.79 7.72
CA LEU A 70 -6.97 -8.16 7.43
C LEU A 70 -6.15 -8.77 6.29
N LEU A 71 -5.87 -8.00 5.24
CA LEU A 71 -5.00 -8.44 4.14
C LEU A 71 -3.57 -8.69 4.64
N ASP A 72 -3.00 -7.79 5.45
CA ASP A 72 -1.67 -7.96 6.03
C ASP A 72 -1.61 -9.23 6.91
N GLN A 73 -2.65 -9.50 7.71
CA GLN A 73 -2.78 -10.72 8.51
C GLN A 73 -2.85 -11.97 7.62
N LEU A 74 -3.62 -11.92 6.53
CA LEU A 74 -3.74 -13.02 5.56
C LEU A 74 -2.40 -13.28 4.86
N TYR A 75 -1.68 -12.25 4.44
CA TYR A 75 -0.35 -12.39 3.84
C TYR A 75 0.66 -12.93 4.85
N ALA A 76 0.61 -12.50 6.11
CA ALA A 76 1.45 -13.04 7.17
C ALA A 76 1.16 -14.52 7.42
N LEU A 77 -0.12 -14.92 7.47
CA LEU A 77 -0.52 -16.31 7.63
C LEU A 77 -0.07 -17.17 6.45
N ARG A 78 -0.30 -16.70 5.20
CA ARG A 78 0.16 -17.39 3.99
C ARG A 78 1.68 -17.58 3.97
N ARG A 79 2.45 -16.57 4.38
CA ARG A 79 3.92 -16.69 4.54
C ARG A 79 4.27 -17.77 5.56
N ARG A 80 3.70 -17.72 6.76
CA ARG A 80 3.94 -18.73 7.81
C ARG A 80 3.62 -20.15 7.33
N LEU A 81 2.52 -20.34 6.61
CA LEU A 81 2.14 -21.65 6.09
C LEU A 81 3.11 -22.13 5.00
N ARG A 82 3.64 -21.25 4.14
CA ARG A 82 4.70 -21.61 3.20
C ARG A 82 6.01 -21.97 3.90
N ASP A 83 6.39 -21.22 4.92
CA ASP A 83 7.60 -21.49 5.71
C ASP A 83 7.52 -22.86 6.43
N LEU A 84 6.30 -23.29 6.78
CA LEU A 84 6.01 -24.61 7.35
C LEU A 84 5.84 -25.72 6.29
N GLY A 85 5.94 -25.42 4.99
CA GLY A 85 5.72 -26.37 3.90
C GLY A 85 4.26 -26.80 3.69
N ALA A 86 3.30 -26.10 4.32
CA ALA A 86 1.88 -26.43 4.29
C ALA A 86 1.12 -25.85 3.08
N LEU A 87 1.77 -25.00 2.27
CA LEU A 87 1.24 -24.48 1.01
C LEU A 87 2.28 -24.64 -0.11
N PRO A 88 1.90 -25.17 -1.29
CA PRO A 88 2.79 -25.17 -2.45
C PRO A 88 3.04 -23.74 -2.95
N GLY A 89 4.24 -23.53 -3.51
CA GLY A 89 4.69 -22.27 -4.13
C GLY A 89 4.01 -21.99 -5.45
#